data_AF-A0A821L5Z7-F1
#
_entry.id   AF-A0A821L5Z7-F1
#
_cell.length_a   1.000
_cell.length_b   1.000
_cell.length_c   1.000
_cell.angle_alpha   90.00
_cell.angle_beta   90.00
_cell.angle_gamma   90.00
#
_symmetry.space_group_name_H-M   'P 1'
#
loop_
_entity.id
_entity.type
_entity.pdbx_description
1 polymer ?
#
loop_
_entity_poly.entity_id
_entity_poly.type
_entity_poly.pdbx_seq_one_letter_code
_entity_poly.pdbx_strand_id
1 'polypeptide(L)'
;GGGLNANTRWLQNGITVAGSKTRGNDLNQLNGPWGICVDDDEQTMYIADTDNHRIIEWKYGATNGKVVAGENGEGSRPDQLRNPKDVVVDKENDCLIICDQGNNRVVRWPRRNDTSGQTIISDVGCAGLAIAIN
;
A
#
# COMPACT_ATOMS: atom_id res chain seq x y z
N GLY A 1 44.82 11.77 -19.62
CA GLY A 1 43.83 12.28 -18.65
C GLY A 1 42.45 12.03 -19.21
N GLY A 2 41.72 11.06 -18.66
CA GLY A 2 40.34 10.77 -19.03
C GLY A 2 39.53 10.67 -17.76
N GLY A 3 38.88 11.77 -17.37
CA GLY A 3 37.94 11.78 -16.26
C GLY A 3 36.67 11.05 -16.68
N LEU A 4 36.37 9.95 -16.01
CA LEU A 4 35.07 9.31 -16.14
C LEU A 4 34.03 10.25 -15.52
N ASN A 5 33.11 10.77 -16.35
CA ASN A 5 31.91 11.45 -15.87
C ASN A 5 31.06 10.42 -15.12
N ALA A 6 31.24 10.33 -13.80
CA ALA A 6 30.37 9.54 -12.94
C ALA A 6 28.94 10.09 -13.05
N ASN A 7 28.02 9.23 -13.49
CA ASN A 7 26.61 9.55 -13.68
C ASN A 7 26.02 9.92 -12.31
N THR A 8 25.81 11.21 -12.05
CA THR A 8 25.45 11.78 -10.72
C THR A 8 24.03 11.46 -10.25
N ARG A 9 23.25 10.73 -11.07
CA ARG A 9 21.84 10.37 -10.82
C ARG A 9 21.61 9.63 -9.50
N TRP A 10 22.64 9.00 -8.92
CA TRP A 10 22.54 8.18 -7.71
C TRP A 10 23.28 8.76 -6.49
N LEU A 11 23.73 10.03 -6.54
CA LEU A 11 24.47 10.68 -5.45
C LEU A 11 23.57 11.34 -4.39
N GLN A 12 22.26 11.09 -4.38
CA GLN A 12 21.38 11.63 -3.35
C GLN A 12 21.27 10.68 -2.14
N ASN A 13 21.34 11.27 -0.95
CA ASN A 13 20.94 10.59 0.28
C ASN A 13 19.47 10.19 0.18
N GLY A 14 19.13 8.99 0.62
CA GLY A 14 17.74 8.55 0.70
C GLY A 14 16.93 9.48 1.60
N ILE A 15 15.70 9.78 1.19
CA ILE A 15 14.73 10.57 1.96
C ILE A 15 13.55 9.70 2.36
N THR A 16 12.97 9.99 3.53
CA THR A 16 11.69 9.39 3.93
C THR A 16 10.58 10.05 3.11
N VAL A 17 9.85 9.25 2.35
CA VAL A 17 8.71 9.71 1.52
C VAL A 17 7.34 9.37 2.14
N ALA A 18 7.31 8.41 3.06
CA ALA A 18 6.13 8.03 3.83
C ALA A 18 6.54 7.48 5.22
N GLY A 19 5.67 7.66 6.20
CA GLY A 19 5.91 7.32 7.60
C GLY A 19 6.77 8.36 8.34
N SER A 20 7.01 8.08 9.61
CA SER A 20 7.84 8.90 10.50
C SER A 20 9.06 8.11 10.98
N LYS A 21 9.84 8.70 11.88
CA LYS A 21 11.00 8.02 12.50
C LYS A 21 10.59 6.97 13.54
N THR A 22 9.31 6.85 13.87
CA THR A 22 8.80 5.94 14.90
C THR A 22 7.70 5.02 14.35
N ARG A 23 7.70 3.77 14.83
CA ARG A 23 6.61 2.81 14.63
C ARG A 23 5.38 3.25 15.41
N GLY A 24 4.19 3.16 14.80
CA GLY A 24 2.92 3.40 15.48
C GLY A 24 1.73 3.44 14.52
N ASN A 25 0.57 3.88 15.01
CA ASN A 25 -0.72 3.82 14.30
C ASN A 25 -1.29 5.18 13.92
N ASP A 26 -0.62 6.29 14.27
CA ASP A 26 -0.97 7.62 13.80
C ASP A 26 -0.92 7.71 12.27
N LEU A 27 -1.58 8.71 11.68
CA LEU A 27 -1.64 8.88 10.23
C LEU A 27 -0.29 9.25 9.60
N ASN A 28 0.66 9.76 10.38
CA ASN A 28 2.05 9.96 9.95
C ASN A 28 2.96 8.76 10.27
N GLN A 29 2.45 7.71 10.88
CA GLN A 29 3.23 6.54 11.31
C GLN A 29 2.86 5.30 10.51
N LEU A 30 3.83 4.40 10.42
CA LEU A 30 3.67 3.07 9.83
C LEU A 30 4.12 2.03 10.85
N ASN A 31 3.62 0.82 10.68
CA ASN A 31 3.82 -0.29 11.58
C ASN A 31 3.98 -1.59 10.78
N GLY A 32 5.24 -2.01 10.60
CA GLY A 32 5.57 -3.17 9.77
C GLY A 32 4.98 -3.07 8.36
N PRO A 33 5.24 -2.00 7.59
CA PRO A 33 4.77 -1.95 6.20
C PRO A 33 5.51 -3.00 5.35
N TRP A 34 4.79 -3.75 4.50
CA TRP A 34 5.39 -4.83 3.68
C TRP A 34 5.31 -4.54 2.17
N GLY A 35 4.13 -4.24 1.66
CA GLY A 35 3.90 -3.96 0.24
C GLY A 35 3.65 -2.48 -0.01
N ILE A 36 4.04 -2.02 -1.20
CA ILE A 36 3.80 -0.66 -1.69
C ILE A 36 3.50 -0.70 -3.19
N CYS A 37 2.51 0.06 -3.61
CA CYS A 37 2.24 0.34 -5.02
C CYS A 37 2.16 1.84 -5.23
N VAL A 38 2.66 2.29 -6.38
CA VAL A 38 2.72 3.69 -6.76
C VAL A 38 1.77 3.91 -7.94
N ASP A 39 0.86 4.86 -7.78
CA ASP A 39 0.11 5.44 -8.89
C ASP A 39 0.79 6.76 -9.30
N ASP A 40 1.61 6.70 -10.34
CA ASP A 40 2.34 7.87 -10.83
C ASP A 40 1.44 8.95 -11.44
N ASP A 41 0.28 8.58 -12.01
CA ASP A 41 -0.66 9.53 -12.62
C ASP A 41 -1.31 10.40 -11.54
N GLU A 42 -1.59 9.80 -10.38
CA GLU A 42 -2.17 10.48 -9.21
C GLU A 42 -1.12 10.92 -8.19
N GLN A 43 0.17 10.69 -8.44
CA GLN A 43 1.28 10.97 -7.52
C GLN A 43 1.03 10.46 -6.10
N THR A 44 0.59 9.21 -6.00
CA THR A 44 0.06 8.63 -4.78
C THR A 44 0.63 7.24 -4.53
N MET A 45 1.05 6.97 -3.30
CA MET A 45 1.49 5.65 -2.85
C MET A 45 0.39 4.97 -2.05
N TYR A 46 0.19 3.67 -2.27
CA TYR A 46 -0.64 2.82 -1.44
C TYR A 46 0.28 1.84 -0.70
N ILE A 47 0.23 1.85 0.62
CA ILE A 47 1.15 1.09 1.46
C ILE A 47 0.33 0.11 2.30
N ALA A 48 0.72 -1.16 2.25
CA ALA A 48 0.21 -2.18 3.16
C ALA A 48 0.87 -2.03 4.53
N ASP A 49 0.18 -1.34 5.42
CA ASP A 49 0.59 -1.07 6.80
C ASP A 49 0.22 -2.27 7.69
N THR A 50 0.95 -3.36 7.49
CA THR A 50 0.60 -4.74 7.85
C THR A 50 0.19 -4.91 9.30
N ASP A 51 1.00 -4.41 10.25
CA ASP A 51 0.75 -4.63 11.68
C ASP A 51 -0.29 -3.64 12.23
N ASN A 52 -0.70 -2.65 11.43
CA ASN A 52 -1.88 -1.82 11.70
C ASN A 52 -3.13 -2.31 10.97
N HIS A 53 -3.05 -3.43 10.23
CA HIS A 53 -4.18 -4.07 9.55
C HIS A 53 -4.93 -3.14 8.58
N ARG A 54 -4.20 -2.29 7.87
CA ARG A 54 -4.79 -1.26 6.98
C ARG A 54 -3.98 -1.07 5.69
N ILE A 55 -4.63 -0.49 4.68
CA ILE A 55 -3.94 0.15 3.57
C ILE A 55 -4.00 1.66 3.77
N ILE A 56 -2.84 2.31 3.66
CA ILE A 56 -2.73 3.77 3.77
C ILE A 56 -2.35 4.36 2.42
N GLU A 57 -3.12 5.36 1.99
CA GLU A 57 -2.80 6.24 0.87
C GLU A 57 -1.86 7.34 1.35
N TRP A 58 -0.80 7.61 0.60
CA TRP A 58 0.17 8.64 0.90
C TRP A 58 0.53 9.42 -0.36
N LYS A 59 0.02 10.65 -0.46
CA LYS A 59 0.31 11.55 -1.58
C LYS A 59 1.76 12.05 -1.52
N TYR A 60 2.38 12.26 -2.67
CA TYR A 60 3.74 12.81 -2.72
C TYR A 60 3.83 14.16 -2.00
N GLY A 61 4.83 14.28 -1.12
CA GLY A 61 5.03 15.47 -0.29
C GLY A 61 4.09 15.61 0.91
N ALA A 62 3.15 14.69 1.11
CA ALA A 62 2.29 14.71 2.29
C ALA A 62 3.06 14.30 3.56
N THR A 63 2.65 14.86 4.70
CA THR A 63 3.20 14.53 6.02
C THR A 63 2.36 13.50 6.79
N ASN A 64 1.13 13.27 6.33
CA ASN A 64 0.20 12.28 6.86
C ASN A 64 -0.39 11.50 5.69
N GLY A 65 -0.61 10.20 5.90
CA GLY A 65 -1.43 9.39 5.02
C GLY A 65 -2.91 9.45 5.37
N LYS A 66 -3.70 8.71 4.59
CA LYS A 66 -5.13 8.51 4.78
C LYS A 66 -5.43 7.02 4.71
N VAL A 67 -6.18 6.48 5.67
CA VAL A 67 -6.62 5.09 5.59
C VAL A 67 -7.63 4.96 4.46
N VAL A 68 -7.40 4.01 3.55
CA VAL A 68 -8.28 3.74 2.39
C VAL A 68 -8.86 2.34 2.38
N ALA A 69 -8.32 1.43 3.20
CA ALA A 69 -8.91 0.12 3.47
C ALA A 69 -8.55 -0.36 4.88
N GLY A 70 -9.44 -1.12 5.52
CA GLY A 70 -9.24 -1.66 6.87
C GLY A 70 -9.39 -0.65 8.02
N GLU A 71 -10.17 0.42 7.83
CA GLU A 71 -10.42 1.43 8.88
C GLU A 71 -11.06 0.84 10.15
N ASN A 72 -11.84 -0.24 10.00
CA ASN A 72 -12.45 -0.97 11.12
C ASN A 72 -11.52 -2.03 11.74
N GLY A 73 -10.21 -1.91 11.49
CA GLY A 73 -9.15 -2.67 12.13
C GLY A 73 -9.10 -4.14 11.75
N GLU A 74 -8.46 -4.92 12.63
CA GLU A 74 -8.26 -6.35 12.42
C GLU A 74 -9.57 -7.14 12.37
N GLY A 75 -9.76 -7.94 11.34
CA GLY A 75 -10.84 -8.93 11.26
C GLY A 75 -11.08 -9.43 9.84
N SER A 76 -12.14 -10.21 9.65
CA SER A 76 -12.47 -10.89 8.39
C SER A 76 -13.73 -10.36 7.71
N ARG A 77 -14.41 -9.37 8.28
CA ARG A 77 -15.56 -8.73 7.65
C ARG A 77 -15.15 -8.00 6.35
N PRO A 78 -16.10 -7.65 5.47
CA PRO A 78 -15.81 -6.92 4.23
C PRO A 78 -15.09 -5.58 4.46
N ASP A 79 -15.34 -4.92 5.58
CA ASP A 79 -14.79 -3.62 5.98
C ASP A 79 -13.49 -3.73 6.82
N GLN A 80 -12.95 -4.95 6.97
CA GLN A 80 -11.78 -5.25 7.79
C GLN A 80 -10.69 -5.96 6.98
N LEU A 81 -9.45 -5.83 7.46
CA LEU A 81 -8.30 -6.55 6.94
C LEU A 81 -7.57 -7.25 8.10
N ARG A 82 -6.73 -8.22 7.80
CA ARG A 82 -5.86 -8.90 8.75
C ARG A 82 -4.48 -9.11 8.13
N ASN A 83 -3.50 -8.34 8.62
CA ASN A 83 -2.11 -8.40 8.16
C ASN A 83 -1.99 -8.35 6.62
N PRO A 84 -2.53 -7.30 5.95
CA PRO A 84 -2.39 -7.19 4.52
C PRO A 84 -0.91 -7.13 4.14
N LYS A 85 -0.49 -7.94 3.17
CA LYS A 85 0.93 -8.08 2.81
C LYS A 85 1.32 -7.27 1.59
N ASP A 86 0.39 -7.11 0.66
CA ASP A 86 0.65 -6.39 -0.57
C ASP A 86 -0.61 -5.72 -1.10
N VAL A 87 -0.42 -4.71 -1.94
CA VAL A 87 -1.48 -3.96 -2.60
C VAL A 87 -1.02 -3.57 -4.00
N VAL A 88 -1.89 -3.70 -4.99
CA VAL A 88 -1.69 -3.12 -6.33
C VAL A 88 -2.89 -2.29 -6.75
N VAL A 89 -2.64 -1.29 -7.58
CA VAL A 89 -3.67 -0.42 -8.14
C VAL A 89 -4.16 -1.01 -9.46
N ASP A 90 -5.44 -1.32 -9.54
CA ASP A 90 -6.14 -1.59 -10.79
C ASP A 90 -6.82 -0.30 -11.25
N LYS A 91 -6.16 0.40 -12.18
CA LYS A 91 -6.63 1.69 -12.72
C LYS A 91 -7.86 1.53 -13.61
N GLU A 92 -7.96 0.43 -14.36
CA GLU A 92 -9.07 0.20 -15.28
C GLU A 92 -10.40 0.08 -14.52
N ASN A 93 -10.36 -0.55 -13.34
CA ASN A 93 -11.53 -0.81 -12.52
C ASN A 93 -11.67 0.10 -11.29
N ASP A 94 -10.82 1.13 -11.20
CA ASP A 94 -10.71 2.10 -10.09
C ASP A 94 -10.71 1.46 -8.69
N CYS A 95 -9.88 0.42 -8.50
CA CYS A 95 -9.83 -0.33 -7.26
C CYS A 95 -8.40 -0.70 -6.85
N LEU A 96 -8.25 -1.04 -5.58
CA LEU A 96 -7.07 -1.69 -5.02
C LEU A 96 -7.31 -3.21 -5.02
N ILE A 97 -6.30 -3.98 -5.39
CA ILE A 97 -6.26 -5.42 -5.14
C ILE A 97 -5.31 -5.62 -3.97
N ILE A 98 -5.80 -6.24 -2.89
CA ILE A 98 -5.09 -6.34 -1.61
C ILE A 98 -4.93 -7.82 -1.26
N CYS A 99 -3.71 -8.21 -0.90
CA CYS A 99 -3.45 -9.50 -0.29
C CYS A 99 -3.69 -9.44 1.21
N ASP A 100 -4.91 -9.80 1.61
CA ASP A 100 -5.38 -9.85 2.99
C ASP A 100 -4.95 -11.18 3.64
N GLN A 101 -3.64 -11.31 3.82
CA GLN A 101 -2.96 -12.58 4.06
C GLN A 101 -3.43 -13.29 5.33
N GLY A 102 -3.69 -12.57 6.42
CA GLY A 102 -4.16 -13.17 7.66
C GLY A 102 -5.57 -13.73 7.58
N ASN A 103 -6.33 -13.37 6.53
CA ASN A 103 -7.62 -13.93 6.19
C ASN A 103 -7.55 -14.94 5.02
N ASN A 104 -6.36 -15.29 4.53
CA ASN A 104 -6.14 -16.20 3.40
C ASN A 104 -6.96 -15.84 2.16
N ARG A 105 -7.04 -14.55 1.83
CA ARG A 105 -7.85 -14.06 0.71
C ARG A 105 -7.18 -12.93 -0.05
N VAL A 106 -7.62 -12.75 -1.28
CA VAL A 106 -7.37 -11.53 -2.07
C VAL A 106 -8.68 -10.76 -2.15
N VAL A 107 -8.65 -9.48 -1.82
CA VAL A 107 -9.81 -8.60 -1.88
C VAL A 107 -9.64 -7.50 -2.92
N ARG A 108 -10.72 -7.19 -3.63
CA ARG A 108 -10.87 -5.98 -4.42
C ARG A 108 -11.52 -4.92 -3.54
N TRP A 109 -10.93 -3.73 -3.45
CA TRP A 109 -11.41 -2.63 -2.64
C TRP A 109 -11.56 -1.37 -3.48
N PRO A 110 -12.72 -0.71 -3.54
CA PRO A 110 -12.88 0.52 -4.32
C PRO A 110 -11.90 1.60 -3.85
N ARG A 111 -11.21 2.28 -4.77
CA ARG A 111 -10.30 3.39 -4.38
C ARG A 111 -11.04 4.59 -3.81
N ARG A 112 -12.33 4.71 -4.16
CA ARG A 112 -13.16 5.88 -3.89
C ARG A 112 -14.56 5.44 -3.46
N ASN A 113 -15.17 6.23 -2.58
CA ASN A 113 -16.60 6.23 -2.25
C ASN A 113 -17.18 4.92 -1.68
N ASP A 114 -16.35 4.00 -1.18
CA ASP A 114 -16.76 2.81 -0.42
C ASP A 114 -15.77 2.55 0.74
N THR A 115 -16.21 1.83 1.76
CA THR A 115 -15.45 1.46 2.96
C THR A 115 -15.33 -0.05 3.13
N SER A 116 -15.71 -0.83 2.12
CA SER A 116 -15.67 -2.29 2.17
C SER A 116 -15.05 -2.92 0.91
N GLY A 117 -14.36 -4.04 1.12
CA GLY A 117 -13.79 -4.87 0.07
C GLY A 117 -14.64 -6.10 -0.24
N GLN A 118 -14.51 -6.56 -1.48
CA GLN A 118 -15.07 -7.81 -1.97
C GLN A 118 -13.97 -8.86 -2.04
N THR A 119 -14.19 -10.05 -1.47
CA THR A 119 -13.29 -11.19 -1.69
C THR A 119 -13.39 -11.65 -3.13
N ILE A 120 -12.27 -11.68 -3.85
CA ILE A 120 -12.18 -12.13 -5.24
C ILE A 120 -11.45 -13.47 -5.38
N ILE A 121 -10.61 -13.83 -4.41
CA ILE A 121 -9.98 -15.15 -4.30
C ILE A 121 -9.98 -15.54 -2.82
N SER A 122 -10.47 -16.74 -2.48
CA SER A 122 -10.47 -17.30 -1.12
C SER A 122 -9.50 -18.46 -0.99
N ASP A 123 -9.18 -18.83 0.26
CA ASP A 123 -8.40 -20.01 0.63
C ASP A 123 -6.99 -20.04 0.01
N VAL A 124 -6.37 -18.85 -0.09
CA VAL A 124 -5.03 -18.68 -0.65
C VAL A 124 -4.11 -17.95 0.32
N GLY A 125 -2.90 -18.49 0.49
CA GLY A 125 -1.79 -17.74 1.05
C GLY A 125 -1.25 -16.78 0.01
N CYS A 126 -1.44 -15.48 0.21
CA CYS A 126 -0.86 -14.46 -0.66
C CYS A 126 0.18 -13.64 0.10
N ALA A 127 1.34 -13.39 -0.54
CA ALA A 127 2.39 -12.52 -0.03
C ALA A 127 2.83 -11.44 -1.03
N GLY A 128 2.41 -11.52 -2.29
CA GLY A 128 2.77 -10.58 -3.34
C GLY A 128 1.76 -10.56 -4.48
N LEU A 129 1.59 -9.40 -5.08
CA LEU A 129 0.70 -9.13 -6.19
C LEU A 129 1.46 -8.46 -7.34
N ALA A 130 1.01 -8.73 -8.55
CA ALA A 130 1.38 -7.96 -9.71
C ALA A 130 0.15 -7.88 -10.62
N ILE A 131 -0.12 -6.69 -11.15
CA ILE A 131 -1.09 -6.51 -12.21
C ILE A 131 -0.32 -6.15 -13.49
N ALA A 132 -0.64 -6.83 -14.58
CA ALA A 132 -0.10 -6.48 -15.88
C ALA A 132 -0.92 -5.30 -16.43
N ILE A 133 -0.25 -4.20 -16.72
CA ILE A 133 -0.79 -3.13 -17.57
C ILE A 133 -0.56 -3.55 -19.03
N ASN A 134 -1.64 -3.60 -19.82
CA ASN A 134 -1.57 -3.88 -21.25
C ASN A 134 -1.19 -2.62 -22.04
#